data_AF-G2J3S2-F1
#
_entry.id   AF-G2J3S2-F1
#
_cell.length_a   1.000
_cell.length_b   1.000
_cell.length_c   1.000
_cell.angle_alpha   90.00
_cell.angle_beta   90.00
_cell.angle_gamma   90.00
#
_symmetry.space_group_name_H-M   'P 1'
#
loop_
_entity.id
_entity.type
_entity.pdbx_description
1 polymer ?
#
loop_
_entity_poly.entity_id
_entity_poly.type
_entity_poly.pdbx_seq_one_letter_code
_entity_poly.pdbx_strand_id
1 'polypeptide(L)'
;MSVGLKPVHGPGVDKGLIYVFKREEVEAIDLTAIAAQRSYQSRCGRGHKLLVKRIESKRLAATVACQFLDIKPHQLDTLCHLGFLTPSQTEGDGLLYFEAADLENYLADYRKNSDLILMASAKESLKKEGARFWQDLIRLGLISLISDGLTDYCQKDQLQAAIASRKSMLSTAELSTLSGVKKARIRWESKYGCLAGMIMHLGSGQIKFYFPRSAIKKLKKLSIATRSSLTDGGPEDA
;
A
#
# COMPACT_ATOMS: atom_id res chain seq x y z
N MET A 1 35.43 37.89 5.93
CA MET A 1 36.82 37.76 6.41
C MET A 1 36.78 36.99 7.73
N SER A 2 37.51 35.89 7.87
CA SER A 2 37.60 35.16 9.14
C SER A 2 38.79 35.70 9.93
N VAL A 3 38.59 36.24 11.14
CA VAL A 3 39.70 36.81 11.93
C VAL A 3 40.59 35.73 12.55
N GLY A 4 40.10 34.49 12.62
CA GLY A 4 40.94 33.33 12.99
C GLY A 4 41.38 33.33 14.46
N LEU A 5 40.56 33.88 15.35
CA LEU A 5 40.81 33.86 16.80
C LEU A 5 40.90 32.43 17.32
N LYS A 6 41.90 32.18 18.16
CA LYS A 6 42.04 30.89 18.86
C LYS A 6 41.48 31.04 20.28
N PRO A 7 40.58 30.15 20.71
CA PRO A 7 40.10 30.18 22.08
C PRO A 7 41.22 29.81 23.05
N VAL A 8 41.23 30.45 24.21
CA VAL A 8 42.08 30.10 25.35
C VAL A 8 41.58 28.80 26.00
N HIS A 9 40.26 28.63 26.02
CA HIS A 9 39.60 27.40 26.48
C HIS A 9 38.48 26.98 25.51
N GLY A 10 38.43 25.68 25.23
CA GLY A 10 37.44 25.05 24.36
C GLY A 10 36.21 24.53 25.11
N PRO A 11 35.27 23.89 24.39
CA PRO A 11 34.00 23.46 24.94
C PRO A 11 34.24 22.36 25.97
N GLY A 12 33.86 22.61 27.22
CA GLY A 12 34.19 21.75 28.35
C GLY A 12 33.99 22.40 29.72
N VAL A 13 33.96 23.73 29.78
CA VAL A 13 33.44 24.44 30.97
C VAL A 13 31.92 24.22 30.98
N ASP A 14 31.44 23.45 31.97
CA ASP A 14 30.02 23.21 32.25
C ASP A 14 29.19 22.54 31.15
N LYS A 15 29.78 21.65 30.34
CA LYS A 15 29.09 20.89 29.26
C LYS A 15 28.41 21.78 28.20
N GLY A 16 28.73 23.07 28.14
CA GLY A 16 28.26 24.00 27.12
C GLY A 16 29.25 24.20 25.97
N LEU A 17 28.74 24.63 24.81
CA LEU A 17 29.54 25.12 23.67
C LEU A 17 30.04 26.55 23.94
N ILE A 18 30.67 26.77 25.09
CA ILE A 18 31.21 28.07 25.48
C ILE A 18 32.71 28.08 25.18
N TYR A 19 33.15 29.10 24.46
CA TYR A 19 34.55 29.34 24.13
C TYR A 19 35.01 30.62 24.82
N VAL A 20 36.15 30.56 25.51
CA VAL A 20 36.73 31.72 26.19
C VAL A 20 37.89 32.25 25.35
N PHE A 21 37.87 33.55 25.06
CA PHE A 21 38.89 34.25 24.27
C PHE A 21 39.59 35.30 25.13
N LYS A 22 40.83 35.66 24.79
CA LYS A 22 41.50 36.77 25.46
C LYS A 22 40.85 38.09 25.09
N ARG A 23 40.66 38.95 26.10
CA ARG A 23 40.01 40.24 25.94
C ARG A 23 40.76 41.16 24.96
N GLU A 24 42.09 41.21 25.05
CA GLU A 24 42.96 41.99 24.16
C GLU A 24 42.84 41.61 22.68
N GLU A 25 42.59 40.32 22.39
CA GLU A 25 42.44 39.81 21.02
C GLU A 25 41.05 40.11 20.43
N VAL A 26 40.03 40.23 21.28
CA VAL A 26 38.65 40.54 20.86
C VAL A 26 38.42 42.04 20.74
N GLU A 27 39.02 42.86 21.60
CA GLU A 27 38.85 44.32 21.58
C GLU A 27 39.44 44.99 20.34
N ALA A 28 40.47 44.40 19.73
CA ALA A 28 41.06 44.91 18.48
C ALA A 28 40.20 44.61 17.23
N ILE A 29 39.07 43.94 17.37
CA ILE A 29 38.25 43.44 16.25
C ILE A 29 36.96 44.22 16.13
N ASP A 30 36.69 44.73 14.92
CA ASP A 30 35.39 45.30 14.59
C ASP A 30 34.35 44.20 14.38
N LEU A 31 33.67 43.84 15.47
CA LEU A 31 32.59 42.85 15.48
C LEU A 31 31.38 43.30 14.64
N THR A 32 31.18 44.60 14.45
CA THR A 32 30.04 45.12 13.67
C THR A 32 30.24 44.90 12.18
N ALA A 33 31.47 45.10 11.67
CA ALA A 33 31.83 44.79 10.29
C ALA A 33 31.76 43.29 9.98
N ILE A 34 32.06 42.42 10.97
CA ILE A 34 31.97 40.97 10.81
C ILE A 34 30.51 40.51 10.81
N ALA A 35 29.67 41.03 11.72
CA ALA A 35 28.25 40.69 11.77
C ALA A 35 27.49 41.12 10.50
N ALA A 36 27.91 42.22 9.86
CA ALA A 36 27.34 42.70 8.61
C ALA A 36 27.67 41.81 7.38
N GLN A 37 28.66 40.91 7.49
CA GLN A 37 29.03 40.00 6.39
C GLN A 37 28.07 38.82 6.32
N ARG A 38 27.16 38.85 5.33
CA ARG A 38 26.16 37.80 5.09
C ARG A 38 26.74 36.45 4.63
N SER A 39 27.99 36.40 4.18
CA SER A 39 28.59 35.23 3.56
C SER A 39 29.96 34.90 4.17
N TYR A 40 29.98 33.90 5.06
CA TYR A 40 31.22 33.28 5.55
C TYR A 40 31.57 32.08 4.67
N GLN A 41 32.74 32.09 4.04
CA GLN A 41 33.27 30.97 3.29
C GLN A 41 34.37 30.29 4.13
N SER A 42 34.09 29.09 4.62
CA SER A 42 35.05 28.29 5.40
C SER A 42 36.25 27.91 4.53
N ARG A 43 37.48 28.06 5.06
CA ARG A 43 38.70 27.55 4.42
C ARG A 43 38.75 26.02 4.35
N CYS A 44 38.06 25.34 5.26
CA CYS A 44 38.06 23.87 5.34
C CYS A 44 36.83 23.28 4.64
N GLY A 45 36.58 23.61 3.37
CA GLY A 45 35.78 22.85 2.39
C GLY A 45 34.31 22.47 2.70
N ARG A 46 33.83 22.58 3.93
CA ARG A 46 32.44 22.37 4.30
C ARG A 46 31.69 23.65 4.00
N GLY A 47 31.32 23.80 2.73
CA GLY A 47 30.40 24.85 2.31
C GLY A 47 29.11 24.74 3.10
N HIS A 48 28.76 25.78 3.85
CA HIS A 48 27.37 25.97 4.22
C HIS A 48 26.58 26.09 2.92
N LYS A 49 25.59 25.20 2.74
CA LYS A 49 24.67 25.19 1.60
C LYS A 49 24.05 26.58 1.46
N LEU A 50 24.60 27.39 0.58
CA LEU A 50 23.97 28.63 0.16
C LEU A 50 22.78 28.26 -0.73
N LEU A 51 21.66 28.81 -0.31
CA LEU A 51 20.32 28.66 -0.82
C LEU A 51 20.18 29.16 -2.26
N VAL A 52 19.36 28.42 -3.01
CA VAL A 52 18.52 28.86 -4.14
C VAL A 52 19.28 29.39 -5.35
N LYS A 53 19.85 28.47 -6.14
CA LYS A 53 19.92 28.67 -7.59
C LYS A 53 18.49 28.54 -8.15
N ARG A 54 18.13 29.50 -9.00
CA ARG A 54 16.91 29.60 -9.82
C ARG A 54 16.13 28.29 -9.90
N ILE A 55 14.91 28.33 -9.37
CA ILE A 55 13.83 27.42 -9.76
C ILE A 55 13.65 27.64 -11.27
N GLU A 56 14.27 26.79 -12.09
CA GLU A 56 13.73 26.53 -13.41
C GLU A 56 12.30 26.06 -13.17
N SER A 57 11.32 26.79 -13.68
CA SER A 57 9.90 26.73 -13.34
C SER A 57 9.22 25.36 -13.51
N LYS A 58 9.97 24.33 -13.90
CA LYS A 58 9.51 22.97 -14.15
C LYS A 58 10.27 21.89 -13.38
N ARG A 59 11.42 22.20 -12.78
CA ARG A 59 12.30 21.21 -12.13
C ARG A 59 12.43 21.47 -10.63
N LEU A 60 12.11 20.46 -9.84
CA LEU A 60 12.03 20.50 -8.39
C LEU A 60 13.19 19.71 -7.79
N ALA A 61 13.88 20.29 -6.81
CA ALA A 61 14.88 19.57 -6.04
C ALA A 61 14.22 18.44 -5.21
N ALA A 62 14.97 17.38 -4.90
CA ALA A 62 14.48 16.22 -4.16
C ALA A 62 13.72 16.56 -2.84
N THR A 63 14.17 17.58 -2.10
CA THR A 63 13.49 18.02 -0.87
C THR A 63 12.09 18.59 -1.14
N VAL A 64 11.95 19.34 -2.24
CA VAL A 64 10.66 19.91 -2.65
C VAL A 64 9.76 18.83 -3.22
N ALA A 65 10.31 17.87 -3.98
CA ALA A 65 9.57 16.71 -4.46
C ALA A 65 9.00 15.86 -3.30
N CYS A 66 9.80 15.63 -2.25
CA CYS A 66 9.34 14.92 -1.04
C CYS A 66 8.16 15.66 -0.37
N GLN A 67 8.25 16.98 -0.24
CA GLN A 67 7.17 17.79 0.33
C GLN A 67 5.91 17.78 -0.56
N PHE A 68 6.09 17.85 -1.88
CA PHE A 68 4.99 17.83 -2.84
C PHE A 68 4.21 16.51 -2.81
N LEU A 69 4.92 15.39 -2.69
CA LEU A 69 4.33 14.05 -2.61
C LEU A 69 3.91 13.67 -1.19
N ASP A 70 4.21 14.48 -0.18
CA ASP A 70 4.05 14.15 1.25
C ASP A 70 4.70 12.80 1.61
N ILE A 71 5.98 12.63 1.24
CA ILE A 71 6.76 11.42 1.51
C ILE A 71 8.12 11.73 2.15
N LYS A 72 8.73 10.70 2.73
CA LYS A 72 10.08 10.78 3.29
C LYS A 72 11.15 10.55 2.21
N PRO A 73 12.39 11.06 2.39
CA PRO A 73 13.46 10.91 1.40
C PRO A 73 13.72 9.48 0.94
N HIS A 74 13.76 8.51 1.86
CA HIS A 74 13.95 7.10 1.50
C HIS A 74 12.82 6.51 0.65
N GLN A 75 11.59 7.05 0.77
CA GLN A 75 10.48 6.63 -0.09
C GLN A 75 10.64 7.20 -1.50
N LEU A 76 11.14 8.43 -1.62
CA LEU A 76 11.49 9.00 -2.92
C LEU A 76 12.59 8.17 -3.61
N ASP A 77 13.61 7.74 -2.87
CA ASP A 77 14.65 6.84 -3.39
C ASP A 77 14.04 5.52 -3.87
N THR A 78 13.13 4.92 -3.10
CA THR A 78 12.40 3.70 -3.53
C THR A 78 11.63 3.92 -4.83
N LEU A 79 10.90 5.03 -4.96
CA LEU A 79 10.16 5.36 -6.19
C LEU A 79 11.10 5.48 -7.40
N CYS A 80 12.28 6.06 -7.21
CA CYS A 80 13.30 6.16 -8.26
C CYS A 80 13.86 4.78 -8.62
N HIS A 81 14.22 3.97 -7.62
CA HIS A 81 14.76 2.63 -7.84
C HIS A 81 13.79 1.68 -8.53
N LEU A 82 12.49 1.81 -8.25
CA LEU A 82 11.44 1.03 -8.89
C LEU A 82 11.00 1.60 -10.24
N GLY A 83 11.53 2.76 -10.66
CA GLY A 83 11.25 3.37 -11.96
C GLY A 83 9.93 4.13 -12.05
N PHE A 84 9.27 4.41 -10.92
CA PHE A 84 8.07 5.26 -10.91
C PHE A 84 8.38 6.73 -11.15
N LEU A 85 9.58 7.17 -10.77
CA LEU A 85 10.07 8.53 -10.99
C LEU A 85 11.48 8.47 -11.58
N THR A 86 11.80 9.34 -12.53
CA THR A 86 13.14 9.39 -13.13
C THR A 86 13.79 10.73 -12.77
N PRO A 87 14.83 10.74 -11.91
CA PRO A 87 15.53 11.98 -11.62
C PRO A 87 16.41 12.40 -12.80
N SER A 88 16.47 13.70 -13.03
CA SER A 88 17.43 14.35 -13.91
C SER A 88 18.62 14.88 -13.10
N GLN A 89 19.83 14.75 -13.64
CA GLN A 89 21.03 15.34 -13.07
C GLN A 89 21.52 16.46 -13.96
N THR A 90 21.81 17.61 -13.36
CA THR A 90 22.49 18.70 -14.06
C THR A 90 23.99 18.49 -13.94
N GLU A 91 24.71 18.66 -15.05
CA GLU A 91 26.18 18.58 -15.05
C GLU A 91 26.77 19.58 -14.03
N GLY A 92 27.59 19.07 -13.10
CA GLY A 92 28.41 19.88 -12.20
C GLY A 92 27.97 19.95 -10.73
N ASP A 93 26.67 19.86 -10.41
CA ASP A 93 26.20 20.04 -9.03
C ASP A 93 25.93 18.69 -8.30
N GLY A 94 25.82 17.57 -9.03
CA GLY A 94 25.58 16.23 -8.45
C GLY A 94 24.22 16.09 -7.74
N LEU A 95 23.32 17.06 -7.92
CA LEU A 95 22.00 17.11 -7.32
C LEU A 95 20.96 16.48 -8.25
N LEU A 96 19.96 15.84 -7.64
CA LEU A 96 18.82 15.25 -8.33
C LEU A 96 17.66 16.25 -8.43
N TYR A 97 17.11 16.37 -9.63
CA TYR A 97 15.96 17.20 -9.96
C TYR A 97 14.85 16.37 -10.61
N PHE A 98 13.61 16.71 -10.29
CA PHE A 98 12.41 16.02 -10.77
C PHE A 98 11.55 16.97 -11.56
N GLU A 99 10.95 16.51 -12.66
CA GLU A 99 9.98 17.34 -13.37
C GLU A 99 8.66 17.39 -12.60
N ALA A 100 8.09 18.58 -12.45
CA ALA A 100 6.82 18.76 -11.74
C ALA A 100 5.68 17.94 -12.40
N ALA A 101 5.69 17.83 -13.73
CA ALA A 101 4.73 17.03 -14.48
C ALA A 101 4.78 15.54 -14.10
N ASP A 102 5.96 14.97 -13.91
CA ASP A 102 6.12 13.56 -13.52
C ASP A 102 5.54 13.30 -12.12
N LEU A 103 5.75 14.24 -11.19
CA LEU A 103 5.17 14.15 -9.84
C LEU A 103 3.63 14.26 -9.88
N GLU A 104 3.10 15.16 -10.71
CA GLU A 104 1.66 15.33 -10.90
C GLU A 104 1.02 14.10 -11.53
N ASN A 105 1.64 13.52 -12.56
CA ASN A 105 1.20 12.29 -13.21
C ASN A 105 1.19 11.12 -12.21
N TYR A 106 2.26 10.95 -11.43
CA TYR A 106 2.30 9.93 -10.37
C TYR A 106 1.16 10.09 -9.36
N LEU A 107 0.87 11.33 -8.92
CA LEU A 107 -0.27 11.57 -8.03
C LEU A 107 -1.61 11.29 -8.71
N ALA A 108 -1.77 11.69 -9.98
CA ALA A 108 -3.01 11.49 -10.73
C ALA A 108 -3.29 10.01 -10.98
N ASP A 109 -2.28 9.23 -11.37
CA ASP A 109 -2.40 7.83 -11.72
C ASP A 109 -2.73 6.94 -10.52
N TYR A 110 -2.18 7.27 -9.34
CA TYR A 110 -2.29 6.43 -8.14
C TYR A 110 -3.06 7.08 -6.99
N ARG A 111 -2.54 8.19 -6.43
CA ARG A 111 -3.02 8.71 -5.14
C ARG A 111 -4.33 9.50 -5.22
N LYS A 112 -4.56 10.19 -6.33
CA LYS A 112 -5.76 10.98 -6.62
C LYS A 112 -6.74 10.24 -7.52
N ASN A 113 -6.39 9.04 -7.98
CA ASN A 113 -7.23 8.24 -8.84
C ASN A 113 -8.46 7.71 -8.07
N SER A 114 -9.66 8.11 -8.48
CA SER A 114 -10.92 7.69 -7.84
C SER A 114 -11.28 6.22 -8.07
N ASP A 115 -10.67 5.60 -9.07
CA ASP A 115 -10.95 4.22 -9.47
C ASP A 115 -10.10 3.23 -8.68
N LEU A 116 -9.08 3.72 -7.97
CA LEU A 116 -8.23 2.92 -7.10
C LEU A 116 -8.66 3.06 -5.64
N ILE A 117 -8.69 1.93 -4.95
CA ILE A 117 -8.96 1.87 -3.51
C ILE A 117 -7.71 1.33 -2.82
N LEU A 118 -7.23 2.07 -1.83
CA LEU A 118 -6.16 1.66 -0.94
C LEU A 118 -6.48 0.30 -0.30
N MET A 119 -5.50 -0.59 -0.32
CA MET A 119 -5.62 -1.95 0.21
C MET A 119 -6.09 -1.98 1.67
N ALA A 120 -5.62 -1.03 2.48
CA ALA A 120 -6.02 -0.89 3.88
C ALA A 120 -7.53 -0.63 4.02
N SER A 121 -8.07 0.32 3.24
CA SER A 121 -9.49 0.69 3.23
C SER A 121 -10.38 -0.44 2.66
N ALA A 122 -9.91 -1.13 1.62
CA ALA A 122 -10.58 -2.30 1.07
C ALA A 122 -10.69 -3.43 2.11
N LYS A 123 -9.59 -3.71 2.81
CA LYS A 123 -9.54 -4.74 3.87
C LYS A 123 -10.47 -4.39 5.04
N GLU A 124 -10.52 -3.13 5.45
CA GLU A 124 -11.42 -2.68 6.52
C GLU A 124 -12.89 -2.84 6.12
N SER A 125 -13.23 -2.46 4.89
CA SER A 125 -14.58 -2.60 4.34
C SER A 125 -15.01 -4.07 4.31
N LEU A 126 -14.11 -4.97 3.90
CA LEU A 126 -14.37 -6.41 3.82
C LEU A 126 -14.29 -7.13 5.16
N LYS A 127 -13.65 -6.56 6.17
CA LYS A 127 -13.61 -7.15 7.53
C LYS A 127 -15.02 -7.28 8.10
N LYS A 128 -15.93 -6.36 7.75
CA LYS A 128 -17.36 -6.42 8.13
C LYS A 128 -18.08 -7.65 7.53
N GLU A 129 -17.64 -8.10 6.36
CA GLU A 129 -18.15 -9.31 5.69
C GLU A 129 -17.41 -10.59 6.17
N GLY A 130 -16.29 -10.44 6.90
CA GLY A 130 -15.54 -11.50 7.56
C GLY A 130 -14.14 -11.75 6.98
N ALA A 131 -13.18 -12.13 7.84
CA ALA A 131 -11.78 -12.32 7.44
C ALA A 131 -11.56 -13.41 6.37
N ARG A 132 -12.38 -14.46 6.35
CA ARG A 132 -12.32 -15.49 5.29
C ARG A 132 -12.76 -14.93 3.93
N PHE A 133 -13.68 -13.98 3.92
CA PHE A 133 -14.13 -13.33 2.69
C PHE A 133 -12.96 -12.65 1.99
N TRP A 134 -12.15 -11.90 2.75
CA TRP A 134 -10.91 -11.30 2.26
C TRP A 134 -9.94 -12.31 1.65
N GLN A 135 -9.61 -13.36 2.42
CA GLN A 135 -8.67 -14.40 1.97
C GLN A 135 -9.19 -15.16 0.74
N ASP A 136 -10.50 -15.37 0.65
CA ASP A 136 -11.12 -15.97 -0.51
C ASP A 136 -10.94 -15.07 -1.73
N LEU A 137 -11.24 -13.77 -1.66
CA LEU A 137 -11.11 -12.91 -2.85
C LEU A 137 -9.68 -12.88 -3.42
N ILE A 138 -8.65 -12.80 -2.55
CA ILE A 138 -7.25 -12.82 -2.99
C ILE A 138 -6.86 -14.21 -3.53
N ARG A 139 -7.09 -15.28 -2.76
CA ARG A 139 -6.66 -16.64 -3.16
C ARG A 139 -7.37 -17.15 -4.40
N LEU A 140 -8.59 -16.68 -4.63
CA LEU A 140 -9.36 -17.00 -5.84
C LEU A 140 -8.88 -16.21 -7.05
N GLY A 141 -7.98 -15.23 -6.87
CA GLY A 141 -7.49 -14.38 -7.95
C GLY A 141 -8.54 -13.40 -8.48
N LEU A 142 -9.57 -13.07 -7.67
CA LEU A 142 -10.66 -12.18 -8.07
C LEU A 142 -10.25 -10.70 -8.02
N ILE A 143 -9.16 -10.39 -7.32
CA ILE A 143 -8.61 -9.03 -7.20
C ILE A 143 -7.14 -9.07 -7.61
N SER A 144 -6.74 -8.15 -8.47
CA SER A 144 -5.35 -7.85 -8.79
C SER A 144 -4.86 -6.68 -7.95
N LEU A 145 -3.61 -6.80 -7.49
CA LEU A 145 -2.93 -5.77 -6.73
C LEU A 145 -2.17 -4.85 -7.68
N ILE A 146 -2.35 -3.55 -7.51
CA ILE A 146 -1.61 -2.51 -8.21
C ILE A 146 -0.77 -1.80 -7.17
N SER A 147 0.55 -1.72 -7.37
CA SER A 147 1.44 -1.04 -6.42
C SER A 147 1.91 0.29 -6.99
N ASP A 148 1.95 1.34 -6.18
CA ASP A 148 2.61 2.62 -6.52
C ASP A 148 4.07 2.67 -6.06
N GLY A 149 4.63 1.51 -5.66
CA GLY A 149 5.97 1.36 -5.10
C GLY A 149 6.07 1.58 -3.59
N LEU A 150 5.06 2.21 -2.98
CA LEU A 150 5.01 2.48 -1.53
C LEU A 150 3.83 1.77 -0.86
N THR A 151 2.71 1.66 -1.57
CA THR A 151 1.43 1.15 -1.11
C THR A 151 0.75 0.37 -2.22
N ASP A 152 -0.13 -0.54 -1.80
CA ASP A 152 -0.91 -1.36 -2.71
C ASP A 152 -2.36 -0.84 -2.81
N TYR A 153 -2.90 -0.99 -4.00
CA TYR A 153 -4.23 -0.60 -4.42
C TYR A 153 -4.93 -1.78 -5.09
N CYS A 154 -6.25 -1.66 -5.20
CA CYS A 154 -7.07 -2.50 -6.05
C CYS A 154 -8.05 -1.62 -6.83
N GLN A 155 -8.47 -2.07 -8.01
CA GLN A 155 -9.52 -1.36 -8.74
C GLN A 155 -10.86 -1.51 -8.03
N LYS A 156 -11.59 -0.40 -7.95
CA LYS A 156 -12.91 -0.32 -7.33
C LYS A 156 -13.92 -1.25 -8.00
N ASP A 157 -13.98 -1.24 -9.33
CA ASP A 157 -14.91 -2.07 -10.09
C ASP A 157 -14.60 -3.55 -9.92
N GLN A 158 -13.31 -3.90 -9.93
CA GLN A 158 -12.86 -5.26 -9.68
C GLN A 158 -13.22 -5.72 -8.26
N LEU A 159 -13.03 -4.88 -7.25
CA LEU A 159 -13.43 -5.16 -5.87
C LEU A 159 -14.95 -5.42 -5.78
N GLN A 160 -15.76 -4.57 -6.42
CA GLN A 160 -17.22 -4.73 -6.43
C GLN A 160 -17.64 -6.01 -7.16
N ALA A 161 -17.07 -6.29 -8.32
CA ALA A 161 -17.32 -7.52 -9.07
C ALA A 161 -16.90 -8.77 -8.28
N ALA A 162 -15.75 -8.72 -7.60
CA ALA A 162 -15.26 -9.79 -6.75
C ALA A 162 -16.20 -10.06 -5.57
N ILE A 163 -16.71 -9.00 -4.92
CA ILE A 163 -17.71 -9.09 -3.85
C ILE A 163 -19.00 -9.73 -4.37
N ALA A 164 -19.53 -9.24 -5.49
CA ALA A 164 -20.76 -9.75 -6.09
C ALA A 164 -20.62 -11.24 -6.47
N SER A 165 -19.51 -11.57 -7.12
CA SER A 165 -19.15 -12.95 -7.48
C SER A 165 -19.10 -13.84 -6.24
N ARG A 166 -18.33 -13.46 -5.21
CA ARG A 166 -18.22 -14.27 -3.97
C ARG A 166 -19.55 -14.41 -3.23
N LYS A 167 -20.42 -13.39 -3.24
CA LYS A 167 -21.77 -13.46 -2.63
C LYS A 167 -22.70 -14.42 -3.38
N SER A 168 -22.53 -14.57 -4.69
CA SER A 168 -23.33 -15.50 -5.53
C SER A 168 -22.96 -16.98 -5.36
N MET A 169 -21.81 -17.24 -4.73
CA MET A 169 -21.19 -18.56 -4.61
C MET A 169 -21.18 -19.05 -3.17
N LEU A 170 -21.25 -20.37 -2.99
CA LEU A 170 -21.24 -21.04 -1.71
C LEU A 170 -20.16 -22.11 -1.70
N SER A 171 -19.32 -22.09 -0.68
CA SER A 171 -18.44 -23.21 -0.34
C SER A 171 -19.25 -24.43 0.11
N THR A 172 -18.65 -25.61 0.11
CA THR A 172 -19.28 -26.83 0.64
C THR A 172 -19.77 -26.67 2.09
N ALA A 173 -19.04 -25.88 2.90
CA ALA A 173 -19.43 -25.63 4.29
C ALA A 173 -20.68 -24.77 4.38
N GLU A 174 -20.71 -23.64 3.64
CA GLU A 174 -21.88 -22.76 3.59
C GLU A 174 -23.10 -23.48 3.00
N LEU A 175 -22.91 -24.27 1.95
CA LEU A 175 -23.98 -25.06 1.34
C LEU A 175 -24.54 -26.11 2.31
N SER A 176 -23.69 -26.76 3.10
CA SER A 176 -24.10 -27.72 4.14
C SER A 176 -24.96 -27.04 5.21
N THR A 177 -24.53 -25.89 5.71
CA THR A 177 -25.30 -25.11 6.71
C THR A 177 -26.65 -24.65 6.16
N LEU A 178 -26.69 -24.13 4.93
CA LEU A 178 -27.92 -23.56 4.35
C LEU A 178 -28.92 -24.62 3.84
N SER A 179 -28.44 -25.77 3.40
CA SER A 179 -29.29 -26.87 2.91
C SER A 179 -29.68 -27.85 4.01
N GLY A 180 -28.94 -27.91 5.13
CA GLY A 180 -29.08 -28.94 6.16
C GLY A 180 -28.49 -30.30 5.78
N VAL A 181 -27.89 -30.42 4.59
CA VAL A 181 -27.29 -31.67 4.10
C VAL A 181 -25.85 -31.79 4.59
N LYS A 182 -25.44 -32.98 5.04
CA LYS A 182 -24.06 -33.25 5.49
C LYS A 182 -23.05 -33.02 4.37
N LYS A 183 -21.88 -32.43 4.70
CA LYS A 183 -20.78 -32.16 3.75
C LYS A 183 -20.37 -33.38 2.92
N ALA A 184 -20.33 -34.57 3.51
CA ALA A 184 -19.99 -35.80 2.80
C ALA A 184 -20.97 -36.12 1.67
N ARG A 185 -22.27 -35.95 1.91
CA ARG A 185 -23.30 -36.13 0.88
C ARG A 185 -23.18 -35.08 -0.22
N ILE A 186 -22.91 -33.82 0.13
CA ILE A 186 -22.68 -32.76 -0.86
C ILE A 186 -21.49 -33.11 -1.78
N ARG A 187 -20.38 -33.62 -1.23
CA ARG A 187 -19.23 -34.07 -2.03
C ARG A 187 -19.56 -35.24 -2.95
N TRP A 188 -20.40 -36.17 -2.48
CA TRP A 188 -20.87 -37.27 -3.30
C TRP A 188 -21.77 -36.77 -4.43
N GLU A 189 -22.75 -35.91 -4.14
CA GLU A 189 -23.64 -35.30 -5.12
C GLU A 189 -22.88 -34.43 -6.13
N SER A 190 -21.79 -33.79 -5.71
CA SER A 190 -20.93 -33.03 -6.61
C SER A 190 -20.10 -33.93 -7.51
N LYS A 191 -19.74 -35.14 -7.08
CA LYS A 191 -18.93 -36.03 -7.92
C LYS A 191 -19.77 -36.92 -8.85
N TYR A 192 -20.93 -37.38 -8.38
CA TYR A 192 -21.71 -38.43 -9.04
C TYR A 192 -23.21 -38.13 -9.16
N GLY A 193 -23.68 -37.00 -8.61
CA GLY A 193 -25.11 -36.74 -8.45
C GLY A 193 -25.57 -35.41 -9.02
N CYS A 194 -26.58 -34.82 -8.40
CA CYS A 194 -27.32 -33.69 -8.97
C CYS A 194 -26.54 -32.37 -9.04
N LEU A 195 -25.37 -32.32 -8.38
CA LEU A 195 -24.50 -31.14 -8.31
C LEU A 195 -23.29 -31.23 -9.24
N ALA A 196 -23.07 -32.35 -9.94
CA ALA A 196 -21.89 -32.54 -10.77
C ALA A 196 -21.71 -31.47 -11.86
N GLY A 197 -22.80 -31.05 -12.50
CA GLY A 197 -22.77 -29.97 -13.50
C GLY A 197 -22.81 -28.54 -12.92
N MET A 198 -22.68 -28.37 -11.60
CA MET A 198 -22.83 -27.06 -10.93
C MET A 198 -21.60 -26.63 -10.14
N ILE A 199 -20.49 -27.36 -10.27
CA ILE A 199 -19.23 -27.02 -9.59
C ILE A 199 -18.56 -25.87 -10.34
N MET A 200 -18.19 -24.85 -9.58
CA MET A 200 -17.28 -23.80 -10.03
C MET A 200 -15.90 -24.05 -9.43
N HIS A 201 -14.91 -24.17 -10.31
CA HIS A 201 -13.50 -24.36 -9.96
C HIS A 201 -12.82 -23.00 -9.97
N LEU A 202 -12.37 -22.53 -8.80
CA LEU A 202 -11.76 -21.20 -8.66
C LEU A 202 -10.44 -21.28 -7.88
N GLY A 203 -9.49 -20.42 -8.25
CA GLY A 203 -8.17 -20.28 -7.63
C GLY A 203 -7.00 -20.62 -8.58
N SER A 204 -5.89 -19.88 -8.45
CA SER A 204 -4.69 -19.99 -9.29
C SER A 204 -3.65 -21.00 -8.78
N GLY A 205 -4.04 -21.92 -7.88
CA GLY A 205 -3.15 -22.96 -7.36
C GLY A 205 -3.90 -24.10 -6.68
N GLN A 206 -4.44 -23.84 -5.48
CA GLN A 206 -5.36 -24.79 -4.83
C GLN A 206 -6.79 -24.54 -5.32
N ILE A 207 -7.20 -25.27 -6.35
CA ILE A 207 -8.55 -25.23 -6.89
C ILE A 207 -9.55 -25.52 -5.77
N LYS A 208 -10.40 -24.54 -5.47
CA LYS A 208 -11.52 -24.68 -4.53
C LYS A 208 -12.81 -24.91 -5.29
N PHE A 209 -13.67 -25.74 -4.71
CA PHE A 209 -15.01 -26.02 -5.22
C PHE A 209 -16.04 -25.08 -4.60
N TYR A 210 -16.74 -24.35 -5.46
CA TYR A 210 -17.88 -23.52 -5.09
C TYR A 210 -19.11 -23.97 -5.85
N PHE A 211 -20.27 -23.59 -5.32
CA PHE A 211 -21.58 -23.91 -5.89
C PHE A 211 -22.41 -22.63 -6.01
N PRO A 212 -23.20 -22.47 -7.08
CA PRO A 212 -24.14 -21.36 -7.16
C PRO A 212 -25.23 -21.53 -6.10
N ARG A 213 -25.82 -20.43 -5.62
CA ARG A 213 -26.91 -20.49 -4.63
C ARG A 213 -28.10 -21.36 -5.04
N SER A 214 -28.34 -21.53 -6.35
CA SER A 214 -29.38 -22.42 -6.89
C SER A 214 -29.19 -23.89 -6.49
N ALA A 215 -27.97 -24.32 -6.13
CA ALA A 215 -27.67 -25.66 -5.63
C ALA A 215 -28.46 -26.00 -4.35
N ILE A 216 -28.81 -25.01 -3.53
CA ILE A 216 -29.62 -25.21 -2.31
C ILE A 216 -30.98 -25.84 -2.67
N LYS A 217 -31.64 -25.33 -3.73
CA LYS A 217 -32.97 -25.80 -4.13
C LYS A 217 -32.91 -27.26 -4.61
N LYS A 218 -31.87 -27.65 -5.36
CA LYS A 218 -31.69 -29.05 -5.80
C LYS A 218 -31.46 -29.99 -4.62
N LEU A 219 -30.60 -29.61 -3.68
CA LEU A 219 -30.33 -30.42 -2.48
C LEU A 219 -31.56 -30.57 -1.58
N LYS A 220 -32.34 -29.50 -1.38
CA LYS A 220 -33.57 -29.56 -0.56
C LYS A 220 -34.63 -30.46 -1.20
N LYS A 221 -34.82 -30.39 -2.53
CA LYS A 221 -35.76 -31.28 -3.25
C LYS A 221 -35.39 -32.75 -3.06
N LEU A 222 -34.10 -33.09 -3.14
CA LEU A 222 -33.63 -34.46 -2.85
C LEU A 222 -33.91 -34.86 -1.40
N SER A 223 -33.63 -33.99 -0.43
CA SER A 223 -33.86 -34.32 0.99
C SER A 223 -35.34 -34.59 1.32
N ILE A 224 -36.26 -33.98 0.58
CA ILE A 224 -37.71 -34.19 0.71
C ILE A 224 -38.09 -35.50 0.01
N ALA A 225 -37.60 -35.74 -1.21
CA ALA A 225 -37.88 -36.97 -1.96
C ALA A 225 -37.38 -38.23 -1.22
N THR A 226 -36.20 -38.19 -0.59
CA THR A 226 -35.66 -39.32 0.18
C THR A 226 -36.44 -39.58 1.47
N ARG A 227 -37.14 -38.57 2.03
CA ARG A 227 -38.03 -38.76 3.19
C ARG A 227 -39.39 -39.33 2.77
N SER A 228 -39.91 -38.94 1.60
CA SER A 228 -41.16 -39.47 1.04
C SER A 228 -41.05 -40.93 0.62
N SER A 229 -39.89 -41.38 0.14
CA SER A 229 -39.66 -42.78 -0.26
C SER A 229 -39.47 -43.75 0.92
N LEU A 230 -39.37 -43.23 2.15
CA LEU A 230 -39.27 -44.03 3.38
C LEU A 230 -40.64 -44.19 4.09
N THR A 231 -41.68 -43.52 3.62
CA THR A 231 -43.04 -43.58 4.19
C THR A 231 -44.03 -44.37 3.35
N ASP A 232 -43.62 -44.92 2.19
CA ASP A 232 -44.51 -45.57 1.22
C ASP A 232 -44.20 -47.07 1.02
N GLY A 233 -43.64 -47.72 2.04
CA GLY A 233 -43.18 -49.11 1.97
C GLY A 233 -43.52 -49.94 3.20
N GLY A 234 -44.72 -49.75 3.78
CA GLY A 234 -45.31 -50.73 4.69
C GLY A 234 -46.37 -51.53 3.94
N PRO A 235 -46.15 -52.81 3.61
CA PRO A 235 -47.22 -53.64 3.09
C PRO A 235 -48.25 -53.87 4.19
N GLU A 236 -49.51 -53.51 3.89
CA GLU A 236 -50.69 -54.14 4.47
C GLU A 236 -50.69 -55.65 4.12
N ASP A 237 -51.32 -56.41 5.00
CA ASP A 237 -51.77 -57.80 4.88
C ASP A 237 -50.75 -58.93 5.10
N ALA A 238 -50.76 -59.51 6.32
CA ALA A 238 -51.54 -60.70 6.67
C ALA A 238 -51.14 -61.26 8.06
#